data_AF-A0A502EL75-F1
#
_entry.id   AF-A0A502EL75-F1
#
_cell.length_a   1.000
_cell.length_b   1.000
_cell.length_c   1.000
_cell.angle_alpha   90.00
_cell.angle_beta   90.00
_cell.angle_gamma   90.00
#
_symmetry.space_group_name_H-M   'P 1'
#
loop_
_entity.id
_entity.type
_entity.pdbx_description
1 polymer ?
#
loop_
_entity_poly.entity_id
_entity_poly.type
_entity_poly.pdbx_seq_one_letter_code
_entity_poly.pdbx_strand_id
1 'polypeptide(L)'
;MFGKYWFSFWLQPLLWILISQLLRFKFIRKNILLRLLFSILFIFSIEKLVIIFTSFHRDCLPSSWTMNNDLSIYPSNLLLELLMKITVFLLFVGIFFLINQKINNYKIAKIK
;
A
#
# COMPACT_ATOMS: atom_id res chain seq x y z
N MET A 1 -2.66 19.19 -15.38
CA MET A 1 -4.06 19.00 -14.94
C MET A 1 -4.95 18.44 -16.04
N PHE A 2 -4.91 18.98 -17.26
CA PHE A 2 -5.51 18.37 -18.45
C PHE A 2 -4.39 17.97 -19.42
N GLY A 3 -4.30 16.68 -19.74
CA GLY A 3 -3.18 16.06 -20.47
C GLY A 3 -3.32 14.54 -20.41
N LYS A 4 -2.47 13.77 -21.08
CA LYS A 4 -2.67 12.32 -21.25
C LYS A 4 -2.84 11.52 -19.94
N TYR A 5 -2.19 11.97 -18.85
CA TYR A 5 -2.28 11.36 -17.50
C TYR A 5 -3.20 12.12 -16.53
N TRP A 6 -4.14 12.92 -17.03
CA TRP A 6 -5.06 13.70 -16.19
C TRP A 6 -5.89 12.81 -15.25
N PHE A 7 -6.35 11.66 -15.74
CA PHE A 7 -7.13 10.71 -14.94
C PHE A 7 -6.36 10.27 -13.69
N SER A 8 -5.09 9.90 -13.83
CA SER A 8 -4.20 9.53 -12.72
C SER A 8 -4.07 10.65 -11.69
N PHE A 9 -3.91 11.89 -12.15
CA PHE A 9 -3.78 13.07 -11.31
C PHE A 9 -5.05 13.38 -10.51
N TRP A 10 -6.24 13.24 -11.11
CA TRP A 10 -7.51 13.55 -10.45
C TRP A 10 -8.07 12.38 -9.63
N LEU A 11 -7.90 11.14 -10.09
CA LEU A 11 -8.45 9.96 -9.44
C LEU A 11 -7.89 9.80 -8.02
N GLN A 12 -6.60 10.06 -7.83
CA GLN A 12 -5.94 9.88 -6.55
C GLN A 12 -6.49 10.79 -5.43
N PRO A 13 -6.50 12.13 -5.56
CA PRO A 13 -7.06 12.99 -4.51
C PRO A 13 -8.56 12.75 -4.34
N LEU A 14 -9.31 12.48 -5.42
CA LEU A 14 -10.73 12.14 -5.33
C LEU A 14 -10.97 10.85 -4.55
N LEU A 15 -10.17 9.81 -4.78
CA LEU A 15 -10.28 8.53 -4.08
C LEU A 15 -10.00 8.70 -2.59
N TRP A 16 -8.97 9.47 -2.21
CA TRP A 16 -8.66 9.79 -0.81
C TRP A 16 -9.78 10.56 -0.11
N ILE A 17 -10.29 11.62 -0.76
CA ILE A 17 -11.38 12.42 -0.21
C ILE A 17 -12.63 11.56 -0.07
N LEU A 18 -13.02 10.82 -1.11
CA LEU A 18 -14.21 9.98 -1.12
C LEU A 18 -14.16 8.90 -0.04
N ILE A 19 -13.04 8.17 0.06
CA ILE A 19 -12.89 7.11 1.07
C ILE A 19 -12.89 7.68 2.49
N SER A 20 -12.18 8.80 2.72
CA SER A 20 -12.14 9.43 4.05
C SER A 20 -13.51 9.95 4.49
N GLN A 21 -14.33 10.47 3.56
CA GLN A 21 -15.71 10.84 3.86
C GLN A 21 -16.59 9.61 4.13
N LEU A 22 -16.45 8.55 3.32
CA LEU A 22 -17.20 7.30 3.50
C LEU A 22 -16.95 6.67 4.87
N LEU A 23 -15.71 6.66 5.36
CA LEU A 23 -15.39 6.10 6.68
C LEU A 23 -16.02 6.86 7.87
N ARG A 24 -16.50 8.10 7.69
CA ARG A 24 -17.20 8.84 8.75
C ARG A 24 -18.61 8.30 9.02
N PHE A 25 -19.22 7.61 8.05
CA PHE A 25 -20.54 7.05 8.25
C PHE A 25 -20.50 5.89 9.25
N LYS A 26 -21.40 5.94 10.25
CA LYS A 26 -21.47 4.94 11.33
C LYS A 26 -21.70 3.52 10.79
N PHE A 27 -22.44 3.37 9.69
CA PHE A 27 -22.68 2.09 9.02
C PHE A 27 -21.38 1.44 8.54
N ILE A 28 -20.51 2.22 7.90
CA ILE A 28 -19.23 1.76 7.36
C ILE A 28 -18.25 1.45 8.50
N ARG A 29 -18.17 2.32 9.50
CA ARG A 29 -17.23 2.15 10.62
C ARG A 29 -17.54 0.94 11.51
N LYS A 30 -18.82 0.63 11.71
CA LYS A 30 -19.26 -0.51 12.53
C LYS A 30 -19.02 -1.86 11.85
N ASN A 31 -19.04 -1.91 10.52
CA ASN A 31 -18.88 -3.16 9.79
C ASN A 31 -17.40 -3.50 9.57
N ILE A 32 -16.96 -4.64 10.11
CA ILE A 32 -15.58 -5.13 9.99
C ILE A 32 -15.17 -5.38 8.54
N LEU A 33 -16.07 -5.95 7.72
CA LEU A 33 -15.78 -6.30 6.33
C LEU A 33 -15.56 -5.05 5.48
N LEU A 34 -16.41 -4.03 5.66
CA LEU A 34 -16.25 -2.74 4.97
C LEU A 34 -14.95 -2.07 5.38
N ARG A 35 -14.61 -2.09 6.67
CA ARG A 35 -13.35 -1.51 7.16
C ARG A 35 -12.12 -2.21 6.57
N LEU A 36 -12.13 -3.54 6.45
CA LEU A 36 -11.06 -4.30 5.81
C LEU A 36 -10.95 -3.95 4.32
N LEU A 37 -12.06 -3.91 3.59
CA LEU A 37 -12.08 -3.52 2.18
C LEU A 37 -11.46 -2.13 1.96
N PHE A 38 -11.88 -1.13 2.74
CA PHE A 38 -11.31 0.22 2.66
C PHE A 38 -9.84 0.27 3.03
N SER A 39 -9.38 -0.56 3.97
CA SER A 39 -7.96 -0.62 4.34
C SER A 39 -7.07 -1.09 3.20
N ILE A 40 -7.53 -2.06 2.40
CA ILE A 40 -6.81 -2.55 1.22
C ILE A 40 -6.68 -1.43 0.17
N LEU A 41 -7.76 -0.67 -0.05
CA LEU A 41 -7.76 0.47 -0.99
C LEU A 41 -6.75 1.56 -0.59
N PHE A 42 -6.55 1.79 0.71
CA PHE A 42 -5.50 2.70 1.20
C PHE A 42 -4.10 2.14 1.02
N ILE A 43 -3.89 0.84 1.25
CA ILE A 43 -2.57 0.20 1.13
C ILE A 43 -2.10 0.22 -0.33
N PHE A 44 -3.00 -0.04 -1.27
CA PHE A 44 -2.68 -0.03 -2.70
C PHE A 44 -2.52 1.37 -3.30
N SER A 45 -2.36 2.42 -2.47
CA SER A 45 -2.46 3.82 -2.88
C SER A 45 -1.69 4.08 -4.18
N ILE A 46 -2.49 4.38 -5.21
CA ILE A 46 -2.09 4.71 -6.58
C ILE A 46 -1.11 5.91 -6.60
N GLU A 47 -1.04 6.65 -5.51
CA GLU A 47 -0.18 7.80 -5.27
C GLU A 47 1.27 7.69 -5.72
N LYS A 48 1.97 6.66 -5.23
CA LYS A 48 3.39 6.54 -5.55
C LYS A 48 3.59 6.26 -7.04
N LEU A 49 2.68 5.51 -7.66
CA LEU A 49 2.71 5.24 -9.09
C LEU A 49 2.44 6.52 -9.88
N VAL A 50 1.39 7.28 -9.54
CA VAL A 50 1.05 8.52 -10.26
C VAL A 50 2.19 9.52 -10.19
N ILE A 51 2.77 9.74 -9.00
CA ILE A 51 3.87 10.69 -8.82
C ILE A 51 5.06 10.29 -9.70
N ILE A 52 5.48 9.03 -9.67
CA ILE A 52 6.59 8.52 -10.49
C ILE A 52 6.27 8.72 -11.99
N PHE A 53 5.11 8.26 -12.46
CA PHE A 53 4.73 8.36 -13.86
C PHE A 53 4.62 9.80 -14.37
N THR A 54 4.06 10.71 -13.56
CA THR A 54 3.94 12.12 -13.96
C THR A 54 5.27 12.85 -13.98
N SER A 55 6.20 12.51 -13.09
CA SER A 55 7.52 13.13 -13.04
C SER A 55 8.40 12.69 -14.22
N PHE A 56 8.43 11.40 -14.55
CA PHE A 56 9.28 10.88 -15.64
C PHE A 56 8.81 11.26 -17.05
N HIS A 57 7.53 11.58 -17.24
CA HIS A 57 7.01 11.89 -18.58
C HIS A 57 7.35 13.31 -19.07
N ARG A 58 7.66 14.22 -18.14
CA ARG A 58 7.84 15.65 -18.44
C ARG A 58 9.07 16.17 -17.72
N ASP A 59 10.23 15.93 -18.32
CA ASP A 59 11.51 16.49 -17.87
C ASP A 59 11.76 17.89 -18.44
N CYS A 60 12.83 18.56 -17.98
CA CYS A 60 13.19 19.93 -18.35
C CYS A 60 13.44 20.15 -19.86
N LEU A 61 13.73 19.10 -20.63
CA LEU A 61 13.97 19.17 -22.08
C LEU A 61 12.77 18.65 -22.88
N PRO A 62 12.18 19.45 -23.77
CA PRO A 62 11.03 19.02 -24.59
C PRO A 62 11.35 17.90 -25.58
N SER A 63 12.61 17.78 -26.00
CA SER A 63 13.08 16.77 -26.95
C SER A 63 13.13 15.35 -26.37
N SER A 64 13.20 15.21 -25.05
CA SER A 64 13.20 13.93 -24.34
C SER A 64 11.83 13.53 -23.82
N TRP A 65 10.77 14.25 -24.20
CA TRP A 65 9.40 13.90 -23.84
C TRP A 65 8.94 12.67 -24.60
N THR A 66 9.37 11.51 -24.13
CA THR A 66 8.90 10.23 -24.63
C THR A 66 7.86 9.65 -23.67
N MET A 67 6.85 9.02 -24.26
CA MET A 67 6.02 8.11 -23.51
C MET A 67 6.81 6.80 -23.47
N ASN A 68 7.63 6.58 -22.44
CA ASN A 68 8.25 5.27 -22.24
C ASN A 68 7.13 4.28 -21.91
N ASN A 69 6.49 3.74 -22.94
CA ASN A 69 5.68 2.54 -22.87
C ASN A 69 6.59 1.31 -22.60
N ASP A 70 7.90 1.50 -22.76
CA ASP A 70 8.98 0.54 -22.54
C ASP A 70 9.63 0.66 -21.16
N LEU A 71 8.95 1.28 -20.18
CA LEU A 71 9.33 1.02 -18.80
C LEU A 71 8.89 -0.41 -18.48
N SER A 72 9.77 -1.35 -18.79
CA SER A 72 9.80 -2.75 -18.34
C SER A 72 9.93 -2.88 -16.81
N ILE A 73 9.44 -1.88 -16.05
CA ILE A 73 9.13 -2.00 -14.64
C ILE A 73 7.80 -2.75 -14.58
N TYR A 74 7.90 -4.05 -14.85
CA TYR A 74 6.77 -4.94 -14.91
C TYR A 74 5.95 -4.90 -13.61
N PRO A 75 4.63 -5.09 -13.68
CA PRO A 75 3.80 -5.40 -12.52
C PRO A 75 4.26 -6.67 -11.77
N SER A 76 5.10 -7.52 -12.38
CA SER A 76 5.69 -8.71 -11.75
C SER A 76 6.60 -8.38 -10.57
N ASN A 77 7.34 -7.25 -10.61
CA ASN A 77 8.22 -6.85 -9.51
C ASN A 77 7.43 -6.32 -8.31
N LEU A 78 6.28 -5.68 -8.53
CA LEU A 78 5.42 -5.21 -7.44
C LEU A 78 4.87 -6.37 -6.60
N LEU A 79 4.46 -7.46 -7.25
CA LEU A 79 3.98 -8.65 -6.56
C LEU A 79 5.11 -9.31 -5.77
N LEU A 80 6.30 -9.41 -6.36
CA LEU A 80 7.49 -9.94 -5.67
C LEU A 80 7.88 -9.08 -4.46
N GLU A 81 7.89 -7.75 -4.59
CA GLU A 81 8.16 -6.83 -3.48
C GLU A 81 7.15 -6.97 -2.35
N LEU A 82 5.87 -7.12 -2.69
CA LEU A 82 4.80 -7.30 -1.72
C LEU A 82 4.93 -8.63 -0.99
N LEU A 83 5.23 -9.71 -1.71
CA LEU A 83 5.52 -11.02 -1.12
C LEU A 83 6.72 -10.96 -0.18
N MET A 84 7.82 -10.31 -0.59
CA MET A 84 9.02 -10.17 0.25
C MET A 84 8.75 -9.38 1.53
N LYS A 85 7.90 -8.34 1.48
CA LYS A 85 7.50 -7.60 2.69
C LYS A 85 6.66 -8.46 3.63
N ILE A 86 5.74 -9.26 3.09
CA ILE A 86 4.89 -10.17 3.88
C ILE A 86 5.74 -11.27 4.52
N THR A 87 6.69 -11.88 3.79
CA THR A 87 7.54 -12.93 4.34
C THR A 87 8.41 -12.43 5.48
N VAL A 88 9.05 -11.26 5.32
CA VAL A 88 9.83 -10.63 6.40
C VAL A 88 8.95 -10.32 7.61
N PHE A 89 7.76 -9.76 7.40
CA PHE A 89 6.82 -9.49 8.48
C PHE A 89 6.41 -10.76 9.25
N LEU A 90 6.08 -11.84 8.54
CA LEU A 90 5.72 -13.12 9.16
C LEU A 90 6.88 -13.73 9.95
N LEU A 91 8.11 -13.62 9.46
CA LEU A 91 9.30 -14.06 10.18
C LEU A 91 9.45 -13.32 11.51
N PHE A 92 9.32 -11.98 11.52
CA PHE A 92 9.38 -11.18 12.75
C PHE A 92 8.29 -11.57 13.75
N VAL A 93 7.04 -11.71 13.29
CA VAL A 93 5.92 -12.13 14.15
C VAL A 93 6.15 -13.53 14.72
N GLY A 94 6.66 -14.46 13.90
CA GLY A 94 6.98 -15.82 14.33
C GLY A 94 8.04 -15.85 15.43
N ILE A 95 9.13 -15.10 15.27
CA ILE A 95 10.20 -15.00 16.28
C ILE A 95 9.65 -14.40 17.58
N PHE A 96 8.88 -13.32 17.50
CA PHE A 96 8.29 -12.67 18.68
C PHE A 96 7.32 -13.59 19.43
N PHE A 97 6.51 -14.36 18.69
CA PHE A 97 5.61 -15.35 19.26
C PHE A 97 6.37 -16.44 20.02
N LEU A 98 7.43 -16.99 19.43
CA LEU A 98 8.25 -18.03 20.06
C LEU A 98 8.94 -17.53 21.34
N ILE A 99 9.45 -16.29 21.34
CA ILE A 99 10.06 -15.67 22.51
C ILE A 99 9.01 -15.52 23.63
N ASN A 100 7.82 -14.99 23.32
CA ASN A 100 6.75 -14.84 24.29
C ASN A 100 6.30 -16.17 24.87
N GLN A 101 6.20 -17.22 24.03
CA GLN A 101 5.86 -18.56 24.50
C GLN A 101 6.90 -19.10 25.48
N LYS A 102 8.19 -18.95 25.17
CA LYS A 102 9.27 -19.34 26.11
C LYS A 102 9.18 -18.56 27.42
N ILE A 103 9.05 -17.24 27.38
CA ILE A 103 8.93 -16.41 28.58
C ILE A 103 7.73 -16.85 29.44
N ASN A 104 6.58 -17.13 28.82
CA ASN A 104 5.40 -17.54 29.55
C ASN A 104 5.59 -18.92 30.21
N ASN A 105 6.21 -19.86 29.50
CA ASN A 105 6.55 -21.17 30.06
C ASN A 105 7.54 -21.07 31.24
N TYR A 106 8.56 -20.20 31.14
CA TYR A 106 9.48 -19.93 32.26
C TYR A 106 8.76 -19.34 33.47
N LYS A 107 7.80 -18.42 33.27
CA LYS A 107 6.99 -17.87 34.38
C LYS A 107 6.16 -18.96 35.06
N ILE A 108 5.51 -19.84 34.29
CA ILE A 108 4.70 -20.95 34.82
C ILE A 108 5.58 -21.94 35.62
N ALA A 109 6.77 -22.27 35.12
CA ALA A 109 7.70 -23.18 35.78
C ALA A 109 8.28 -22.64 37.10
N LYS A 110 8.31 -21.31 37.28
CA LYS A 110 8.77 -20.65 38.52
C LYS A 110 7.67 -20.54 39.59
N ILE A 111 6.40 -20.66 39.20
CA ILE A 111 5.23 -20.55 40.09
C ILE A 111 4.87 -21.90 40.72
N LYS A 112 5.22 -23.01 40.05
CA LYS A 112 5.18 -24.36 40.62
C LYS A 112 6.42 -24.62 41.48
#